data_AF-R9J223-F1
#
_entry.id   AF-R9J223-F1
#
_cell.length_a   1.000
_cell.length_b   1.000
_cell.length_c   1.000
_cell.angle_alpha   90.00
_cell.angle_beta   90.00
_cell.angle_gamma   90.00
#
_symmetry.space_group_name_H-M   'P 1'
#
loop_
_entity.id
_entity.type
_entity.pdbx_description
1 polymer ?
#
loop_
_entity_poly.entity_id
_entity_poly.type
_entity_poly.pdbx_seq_one_letter_code
_entity_poly.pdbx_strand_id
1 'polypeptide(L)'
;MKIKLDVNEDAKITALEEAVRSDTPNEVSALYKKLGNVLLTAHILGIACRFRGLEMVKVLIENGATFRCDRETVRYRSYELFGYTAYDLDFFLLFLFSEINKIHEHQLRVYLSTLRDREGHLLEPISKEQLMEVIIYLCDNGQNTGFCPGELLCLALFAGEKEIAAALKDRGISISDNKKRMLTEGHGRTVWYIYIDCIRTMNDERFLQVMSEVVHDVGEDKKLHFTNGMEYALQDRFYHPEIFSFFMKHFDHSKMKKKYLLQHLIADENTECLKLAANQGWLKRPQLRDEMIQYASENHKTECTAFLLDYKNRTADFAAEAERAERKMRRELNANPNSMTQLKKTWAFREKEDGTLVITGYKGSSTEITVPEMIGKCRVTEIGPLAFAPYGPRVKESVRAFRRTITKIILPAGIRVIGVSAFRDLPALQEIVLAAGVEVIGEYAFSDCNQLKEVVIPEGVRIVGDGVFSSWHRAGMALQQVVLPSTLDIFKDAQCAENAPALFLNCDNVTVRIPALLPARIYCEKFGLHYEYNGGEQ
;
A
#
# COMPACT_ATOMS: atom_id res chain seq x y z
N MET A 1 13.10 1.52 -29.75
CA MET A 1 13.71 1.27 -31.06
C MET A 1 12.56 1.26 -32.07
N LYS A 2 12.42 2.31 -32.90
CA LYS A 2 11.29 2.44 -33.83
C LYS A 2 11.55 1.54 -35.02
N ILE A 3 10.83 0.43 -35.14
CA ILE A 3 10.76 -0.32 -36.39
C ILE A 3 9.88 0.54 -37.31
N LYS A 4 10.52 1.30 -38.21
CA LYS A 4 9.83 1.82 -39.40
C LYS A 4 9.73 0.65 -40.37
N LEU A 5 8.58 0.45 -40.99
CA LEU A 5 8.52 -0.38 -42.20
C LEU A 5 9.50 0.19 -43.23
N ASP A 6 10.13 -0.68 -44.01
CA ASP A 6 10.93 -0.25 -45.16
C ASP A 6 10.05 0.63 -46.07
N VAL A 7 10.59 1.74 -46.57
CA VAL A 7 9.88 2.71 -47.44
C VAL A 7 9.28 1.99 -48.65
N ASN A 8 9.93 0.93 -49.12
CA ASN A 8 9.42 0.09 -50.20
C ASN A 8 8.13 -0.66 -49.83
N GLU A 9 8.00 -1.11 -48.58
CA GLU A 9 6.84 -1.89 -48.14
C GLU A 9 5.60 -1.02 -47.92
N ASP A 10 5.78 0.18 -47.35
CA ASP A 10 4.69 1.15 -47.18
C ASP A 10 4.11 1.62 -48.54
N ALA A 11 4.98 1.76 -49.55
CA ALA A 11 4.56 2.06 -50.91
C ALA A 11 3.72 0.93 -51.53
N LYS A 12 4.07 -0.35 -51.30
CA LYS A 12 3.27 -1.49 -51.77
C LYS A 12 1.89 -1.53 -51.10
N ILE A 13 1.84 -1.35 -49.78
CA ILE A 13 0.60 -1.35 -49.00
C ILE A 13 -0.32 -0.24 -49.52
N THR A 14 0.21 0.98 -49.67
CA THR A 14 -0.55 2.14 -50.15
C THR A 14 -1.06 1.93 -51.58
N ALA A 15 -0.22 1.43 -52.47
CA ALA A 15 -0.60 1.16 -53.86
C ALA A 15 -1.70 0.10 -53.96
N LEU A 16 -1.58 -0.98 -53.18
CA LEU A 16 -2.58 -2.04 -53.15
C LEU A 16 -3.89 -1.58 -52.49
N GLU A 17 -3.82 -0.79 -51.42
CA GLU A 17 -5.00 -0.19 -50.77
C GLU A 17 -5.75 0.74 -51.73
N GLU A 18 -5.06 1.62 -52.46
CA GLU A 18 -5.69 2.49 -53.46
C GLU A 18 -6.36 1.70 -54.58
N ALA A 19 -5.69 0.66 -55.08
CA ALA A 19 -6.25 -0.22 -56.11
C ALA A 19 -7.49 -0.96 -55.60
N VAL A 20 -7.46 -1.46 -54.36
CA VAL A 20 -8.63 -2.11 -53.72
C VAL A 20 -9.76 -1.13 -53.46
N ARG A 21 -9.53 0.18 -53.41
CA ARG A 21 -10.62 1.17 -53.31
C ARG A 21 -11.26 1.50 -54.66
N SER A 22 -10.55 1.33 -55.76
CA SER A 22 -10.94 1.96 -57.05
C SER A 22 -10.97 1.01 -58.24
N ASP A 23 -10.04 0.07 -58.32
CA ASP A 23 -9.81 -0.74 -59.53
C ASP A 23 -10.63 -2.04 -59.51
N THR A 24 -10.81 -2.69 -60.67
CA THR A 24 -11.52 -3.97 -60.80
C THR A 24 -10.73 -5.14 -60.20
N PRO A 25 -11.38 -6.28 -59.83
CA PRO A 25 -10.66 -7.44 -59.30
C PRO A 25 -9.50 -7.92 -60.19
N ASN A 26 -9.66 -7.88 -61.52
CA ASN A 26 -8.61 -8.31 -62.45
C ASN A 26 -7.38 -7.38 -62.41
N GLU A 27 -7.61 -6.07 -62.36
CA GLU A 27 -6.54 -5.06 -62.26
C GLU A 27 -5.81 -5.17 -60.93
N VAL A 28 -6.56 -5.34 -59.82
CA VAL A 28 -5.98 -5.58 -58.49
C VAL A 28 -5.13 -6.86 -58.49
N SER A 29 -5.60 -7.96 -59.09
CA SER A 29 -4.82 -9.19 -59.19
C SER A 29 -3.50 -8.99 -59.95
N ALA A 30 -3.55 -8.29 -61.09
CA ALA A 30 -2.36 -8.01 -61.90
C ALA A 30 -1.36 -7.13 -61.13
N LEU A 31 -1.85 -6.11 -60.43
CA LEU A 31 -1.01 -5.28 -59.56
C LEU A 31 -0.40 -6.09 -58.44
N TYR A 32 -1.18 -6.88 -57.72
CA TYR A 32 -0.69 -7.69 -56.59
C TYR A 32 0.45 -8.61 -57.03
N LYS A 33 0.28 -9.34 -58.14
CA LYS A 33 1.34 -10.20 -58.71
C LYS A 33 2.63 -9.44 -58.99
N LYS A 34 2.53 -8.18 -59.43
CA LYS A 34 3.68 -7.30 -59.66
C LYS A 34 4.33 -6.82 -58.37
N LEU A 35 3.55 -6.54 -57.33
CA LEU A 35 4.06 -6.11 -56.01
C LEU A 35 4.72 -7.28 -55.25
N GLY A 36 4.33 -8.52 -55.53
CA GLY A 36 4.86 -9.71 -54.89
C GLY A 36 4.30 -9.89 -53.48
N ASN A 37 5.15 -10.25 -52.51
CA ASN A 37 4.73 -10.35 -51.11
C ASN A 37 4.46 -8.94 -50.55
N VAL A 38 3.27 -8.75 -49.99
CA VAL A 38 2.81 -7.51 -49.33
C VAL A 38 2.49 -7.83 -47.86
N LEU A 39 3.10 -7.09 -46.94
CA LEU A 39 2.84 -7.21 -45.51
C LEU A 39 1.53 -6.49 -45.10
N LEU A 40 0.99 -6.82 -43.93
CA LEU A 40 -0.19 -6.18 -43.34
C LEU A 40 -1.44 -6.18 -44.24
N THR A 41 -1.66 -7.27 -44.96
CA THR A 41 -2.81 -7.41 -45.87
C THR A 41 -4.15 -7.48 -45.16
N ALA A 42 -4.19 -7.67 -43.82
CA ALA A 42 -5.42 -7.72 -43.04
C ALA A 42 -6.24 -6.43 -43.15
N HIS A 43 -5.57 -5.28 -43.20
CA HIS A 43 -6.21 -3.98 -43.39
C HIS A 43 -6.93 -3.90 -44.74
N ILE A 44 -6.21 -4.23 -45.80
CA ILE A 44 -6.68 -4.20 -47.18
C ILE A 44 -7.81 -5.21 -47.38
N LEU A 45 -7.67 -6.41 -46.80
CA LEU A 45 -8.74 -7.40 -46.78
C LEU A 45 -9.98 -6.89 -46.04
N GLY A 46 -9.82 -6.20 -44.91
CA GLY A 46 -10.94 -5.58 -44.20
C GLY A 46 -11.71 -4.59 -45.10
N ILE A 47 -11.00 -3.72 -45.82
CA ILE A 47 -11.62 -2.79 -46.79
C ILE A 47 -12.36 -3.57 -47.88
N ALA A 48 -11.73 -4.57 -48.48
CA ALA A 48 -12.34 -5.39 -49.51
C ALA A 48 -13.60 -6.11 -49.02
N CYS A 49 -13.54 -6.69 -47.82
CA CYS A 49 -14.67 -7.38 -47.20
C CYS A 49 -15.85 -6.44 -46.95
N ARG A 50 -15.58 -5.18 -46.60
CA ARG A 50 -16.61 -4.20 -46.29
C ARG A 50 -17.21 -3.53 -47.52
N PHE A 51 -16.40 -3.24 -48.53
CA PHE A 51 -16.77 -2.31 -49.61
C PHE A 51 -16.74 -2.92 -51.01
N ARG A 52 -16.06 -4.06 -51.23
CA ARG A 52 -15.81 -4.59 -52.58
C ARG A 52 -16.44 -5.97 -52.85
N GLY A 53 -16.86 -6.69 -51.81
CA GLY A 53 -17.59 -7.96 -51.93
C GLY A 53 -16.70 -9.17 -52.24
N LEU A 54 -17.35 -10.31 -52.45
CA LEU A 54 -16.71 -11.64 -52.47
C LEU A 54 -15.63 -11.82 -53.54
N GLU A 55 -15.88 -11.35 -54.77
CA GLU A 55 -14.93 -11.56 -55.87
C GLU A 55 -13.59 -10.84 -55.64
N MET A 56 -13.62 -9.62 -55.07
CA MET A 56 -12.39 -8.92 -54.70
C MET A 56 -11.65 -9.64 -53.56
N VAL A 57 -12.38 -10.15 -52.57
CA VAL A 57 -11.81 -10.90 -51.45
C VAL A 57 -11.12 -12.17 -51.93
N LYS A 58 -11.74 -12.93 -52.85
CA LYS A 58 -11.14 -14.11 -53.48
C LYS A 58 -9.82 -13.76 -54.18
N VAL A 59 -9.83 -12.74 -55.03
CA VAL A 59 -8.62 -12.29 -55.74
C VAL A 59 -7.49 -11.97 -54.78
N LEU A 60 -7.76 -11.23 -53.71
CA LEU A 60 -6.72 -10.88 -52.75
C LEU A 60 -6.13 -12.12 -52.07
N ILE A 61 -6.98 -13.04 -51.62
CA ILE A 61 -6.55 -14.28 -50.93
C ILE A 61 -5.77 -15.20 -51.86
N GLU A 62 -6.22 -15.37 -53.11
CA GLU A 62 -5.51 -16.17 -54.13
C GLU A 62 -4.11 -15.62 -54.43
N ASN A 63 -3.91 -14.31 -54.26
CA ASN A 63 -2.61 -13.65 -54.42
C ASN A 63 -1.80 -13.55 -53.11
N GLY A 64 -2.27 -14.20 -52.03
CA GLY A 64 -1.52 -14.35 -50.78
C GLY A 64 -1.94 -13.40 -49.66
N ALA A 65 -2.99 -12.61 -49.83
CA ALA A 65 -3.50 -11.76 -48.75
C ALA A 65 -4.04 -12.61 -47.59
N THR A 66 -3.68 -12.20 -46.38
CA THR A 66 -4.07 -12.87 -45.13
C THR A 66 -4.42 -11.88 -44.02
N PHE A 67 -5.28 -12.31 -43.10
CA PHE A 67 -5.53 -11.68 -41.81
C PHE A 67 -4.41 -11.93 -40.78
N ARG A 68 -3.43 -12.81 -41.07
CA ARG A 68 -2.25 -12.98 -40.21
C ARG A 68 -1.41 -11.71 -40.23
N CYS A 69 -1.13 -11.16 -39.07
CA CYS A 69 -0.24 -10.02 -38.92
C CYS A 69 0.67 -10.22 -37.71
N ASP A 70 1.92 -9.78 -37.81
CA ASP A 70 2.81 -9.69 -36.66
C ASP A 70 2.43 -8.47 -35.81
N ARG A 71 2.52 -8.62 -34.49
CA ARG A 71 2.08 -7.59 -33.54
C ARG A 71 2.83 -6.27 -33.68
N GLU A 72 4.10 -6.30 -34.08
CA GLU A 72 4.93 -5.10 -34.19
C GLU A 72 4.55 -4.27 -35.42
N THR A 73 4.25 -4.91 -36.55
CA THR A 73 3.79 -4.26 -37.78
C THR A 73 2.38 -3.69 -37.64
N VAL A 74 1.45 -4.42 -37.00
CA VAL A 74 0.12 -3.89 -36.67
C VAL A 74 0.26 -2.63 -35.83
N ARG A 75 1.08 -2.69 -34.78
CA ARG A 75 1.30 -1.56 -33.86
C ARG A 75 1.81 -0.30 -34.56
N TYR A 76 2.73 -0.46 -35.51
CA TYR A 76 3.27 0.66 -36.29
C TYR A 76 2.20 1.28 -37.19
N ARG A 77 1.57 0.47 -38.04
CA ARG A 77 0.67 0.99 -39.06
C ARG A 77 -0.66 1.47 -38.48
N SER A 78 -1.17 0.83 -37.42
CA SER A 78 -2.30 1.37 -36.67
C SER A 78 -2.00 2.75 -36.07
N TYR A 79 -0.75 3.01 -35.68
CA TYR A 79 -0.37 4.33 -35.20
C TYR A 79 -0.36 5.38 -36.31
N GLU A 80 0.06 5.02 -37.53
CA GLU A 80 -0.02 5.96 -38.67
C GLU A 80 -1.45 6.24 -39.12
N LEU A 81 -2.28 5.19 -39.24
CA LEU A 81 -3.65 5.32 -39.72
C LEU A 81 -4.58 5.95 -38.69
N PHE A 82 -4.42 5.57 -37.43
CA PHE A 82 -5.37 5.91 -36.36
C PHE A 82 -4.75 6.79 -35.28
N GLY A 83 -3.43 6.88 -35.17
CA GLY A 83 -2.76 7.70 -34.14
C GLY A 83 -2.53 7.00 -32.81
N TYR A 84 -2.75 5.67 -32.71
CA TYR A 84 -2.58 4.90 -31.46
C TYR A 84 -1.97 3.49 -31.66
N THR A 85 -1.28 2.97 -30.64
CA THR A 85 -0.36 1.79 -30.75
C THR A 85 -0.87 0.49 -30.09
N ALA A 86 -2.18 0.31 -29.88
CA ALA A 86 -2.68 -0.69 -28.92
C ALA A 86 -3.63 -1.77 -29.48
N TYR A 87 -3.63 -2.01 -30.79
CA TYR A 87 -4.61 -2.92 -31.41
C TYR A 87 -4.04 -4.33 -31.63
N ASP A 88 -4.83 -5.33 -31.24
CA ASP A 88 -4.58 -6.75 -31.50
C ASP A 88 -5.14 -7.17 -32.88
N LEU A 89 -4.88 -8.42 -33.30
CA LEU A 89 -5.39 -9.05 -34.53
C LEU A 89 -6.91 -8.88 -34.73
N ASP A 90 -7.67 -8.77 -33.64
CA ASP A 90 -9.13 -8.62 -33.65
C ASP A 90 -9.60 -7.29 -34.27
N PHE A 91 -8.72 -6.29 -34.37
CA PHE A 91 -9.09 -4.95 -34.81
C PHE A 91 -9.62 -4.92 -36.24
N PHE A 92 -8.97 -5.65 -37.16
CA PHE A 92 -9.42 -5.68 -38.56
C PHE A 92 -10.70 -6.51 -38.76
N LEU A 93 -11.06 -7.37 -37.81
CA LEU A 93 -12.33 -8.09 -37.85
C LEU A 93 -13.53 -7.15 -37.68
N LEU A 94 -13.35 -5.97 -37.07
CA LEU A 94 -14.40 -4.95 -36.94
C LEU A 94 -14.87 -4.40 -38.30
N PHE A 95 -14.06 -4.56 -39.36
CA PHE A 95 -14.44 -4.13 -40.71
C PHE A 95 -15.62 -4.96 -41.24
N LEU A 96 -15.78 -6.19 -40.74
CA LEU A 96 -16.83 -7.15 -41.11
C LEU A 96 -18.17 -6.88 -40.41
N PHE A 97 -18.31 -5.81 -39.63
CA PHE A 97 -19.60 -5.43 -39.06
C PHE A 97 -20.50 -4.78 -40.10
N SER A 98 -21.79 -5.08 -40.06
CA SER A 98 -22.72 -4.59 -41.08
C SER A 98 -22.91 -3.08 -41.01
N GLU A 99 -22.84 -2.50 -39.80
CA GLU A 99 -23.12 -1.10 -39.56
C GLU A 99 -21.91 -0.38 -38.96
N ILE A 100 -21.49 0.72 -39.60
CA ILE A 100 -20.32 1.49 -39.17
C ILE A 100 -20.50 2.09 -37.76
N ASN A 101 -21.75 2.34 -37.36
CA ASN A 101 -22.09 2.89 -36.05
C ASN A 101 -21.95 1.88 -34.91
N LYS A 102 -21.97 0.57 -35.21
CA LYS A 102 -21.70 -0.49 -34.22
C LYS A 102 -20.21 -0.63 -33.91
N ILE A 103 -19.34 0.00 -34.69
CA ILE A 103 -17.91 0.07 -34.42
C ILE A 103 -17.69 1.12 -33.33
N HIS A 104 -17.54 0.66 -32.08
CA HIS A 104 -17.29 1.52 -30.93
C HIS A 104 -15.98 2.30 -31.04
N GLU A 105 -14.99 1.73 -31.74
CA GLU A 105 -13.69 2.34 -31.96
C GLU A 105 -13.81 3.61 -32.84
N HIS A 106 -13.73 4.78 -32.20
CA HIS A 106 -14.00 6.06 -32.84
C HIS A 106 -13.09 6.33 -34.04
N GLN A 107 -11.79 6.07 -33.91
CA GLN A 107 -10.81 6.35 -34.95
C GLN A 107 -11.04 5.47 -36.19
N LEU A 108 -11.35 4.19 -35.98
CA LEU A 108 -11.70 3.27 -37.06
C LEU A 108 -12.99 3.71 -37.76
N ARG A 109 -14.03 4.08 -36.99
CA ARG A 109 -15.30 4.58 -37.54
C ARG A 109 -15.08 5.83 -38.40
N VAL A 110 -14.27 6.78 -37.92
CA VAL A 110 -13.93 7.99 -38.69
C VAL A 110 -13.18 7.62 -39.96
N TYR A 111 -12.12 6.82 -39.86
CA TYR A 111 -11.34 6.37 -41.02
C TYR A 111 -12.21 5.71 -42.09
N LEU A 112 -13.07 4.75 -41.71
CA LEU A 112 -13.95 4.06 -42.65
C LEU A 112 -14.96 5.01 -43.31
N SER A 113 -15.42 6.05 -42.61
CA SER A 113 -16.34 7.06 -43.15
C SER A 113 -15.67 8.08 -44.08
N THR A 114 -14.33 8.17 -44.08
CA THR A 114 -13.56 9.10 -44.92
C THR A 114 -12.92 8.44 -46.13
N LEU A 115 -13.03 7.11 -46.27
CA LEU A 115 -12.49 6.41 -47.43
C LEU A 115 -13.17 6.87 -48.73
N ARG A 116 -12.36 7.12 -49.75
CA ARG A 116 -12.80 7.52 -51.10
C ARG A 116 -12.21 6.60 -52.16
N ASP A 117 -12.85 6.48 -53.32
CA ASP A 117 -12.22 5.94 -54.53
C ASP A 117 -11.23 6.96 -55.15
N ARG A 118 -10.58 6.60 -56.26
CA ARG A 118 -9.62 7.47 -56.97
C ARG A 118 -10.30 8.69 -57.59
N GLU A 119 -11.59 8.59 -57.88
CA GLU A 119 -12.45 9.64 -58.42
C GLU A 119 -12.97 10.60 -57.33
N GLY A 120 -12.80 10.27 -56.05
CA GLY A 120 -13.18 11.09 -54.91
C GLY A 120 -14.57 10.80 -54.33
N HIS A 121 -15.25 9.73 -54.76
CA HIS A 121 -16.55 9.31 -54.20
C HIS A 121 -16.38 8.52 -52.91
N LEU A 122 -17.32 8.67 -51.99
CA LEU A 122 -17.39 7.89 -50.75
C LEU A 122 -17.60 6.41 -51.06
N LEU A 123 -16.82 5.55 -50.41
CA LEU A 123 -17.05 4.11 -50.50
C LEU A 123 -18.29 3.74 -49.69
N GLU A 124 -19.23 3.08 -50.34
CA GLU A 124 -20.46 2.58 -49.73
C GLU A 124 -20.31 1.11 -49.32
N PRO A 125 -20.67 0.73 -48.08
CA PRO A 125 -20.60 -0.66 -47.65
C PRO A 125 -21.46 -1.58 -48.53
N ILE A 126 -20.98 -2.80 -48.73
CA ILE A 126 -21.77 -3.85 -49.42
C ILE A 126 -23.01 -4.22 -48.60
N SER A 127 -23.98 -4.88 -49.24
CA SER A 127 -25.19 -5.32 -48.55
C SER A 127 -24.88 -6.38 -47.47
N LYS A 128 -25.80 -6.57 -46.51
CA LYS A 128 -25.64 -7.57 -45.45
C LYS A 128 -25.53 -8.99 -46.01
N GLU A 129 -26.27 -9.27 -47.09
CA GLU A 129 -26.25 -10.55 -47.79
C GLU A 129 -24.87 -10.80 -48.42
N GLN A 130 -24.33 -9.80 -49.12
CA GLN A 130 -22.99 -9.88 -49.72
C GLN A 130 -21.90 -10.02 -48.66
N LEU A 131 -22.03 -9.30 -47.53
CA LEU A 131 -21.11 -9.42 -46.40
C LEU A 131 -21.17 -10.80 -45.76
N MET A 132 -22.35 -11.41 -45.68
CA MET A 132 -22.51 -12.76 -45.19
C MET A 132 -21.84 -13.77 -46.13
N GLU A 133 -21.98 -13.63 -47.45
CA GLU A 133 -21.26 -14.46 -48.43
C GLU A 133 -19.74 -14.37 -48.23
N VAL A 134 -19.21 -13.15 -48.00
CA VAL A 134 -17.80 -12.94 -47.68
C VAL A 134 -17.40 -13.67 -46.40
N ILE A 135 -18.16 -13.50 -45.30
CA ILE A 135 -17.86 -14.14 -44.02
C ILE A 135 -17.87 -15.67 -44.14
N ILE A 136 -18.85 -16.22 -44.85
CA ILE A 136 -18.96 -17.67 -45.10
C ILE A 136 -17.73 -18.16 -45.86
N TYR A 137 -17.36 -17.48 -46.95
CA TYR A 137 -16.16 -17.81 -47.72
C TYR A 137 -14.89 -17.77 -46.86
N LEU A 138 -14.75 -16.75 -46.00
CA LEU A 138 -13.60 -16.63 -45.09
C LEU A 138 -13.56 -17.78 -44.08
N CYS A 139 -14.71 -18.23 -43.57
CA CYS A 139 -14.80 -19.39 -42.68
C CYS A 139 -14.34 -20.67 -43.40
N ASP A 140 -14.86 -20.91 -44.61
CA ASP A 140 -14.56 -22.09 -45.40
C ASP A 140 -13.08 -22.14 -45.84
N ASN A 141 -12.41 -20.99 -45.89
CA ASN A 141 -10.99 -20.86 -46.28
C ASN A 141 -10.06 -20.46 -45.12
N GLY A 142 -10.49 -20.63 -43.86
CA GLY A 142 -9.80 -20.10 -42.66
C GLY A 142 -8.30 -20.43 -42.57
N GLN A 143 -7.88 -21.62 -43.00
CA GLN A 143 -6.47 -22.04 -42.96
C GLN A 143 -5.55 -21.14 -43.82
N ASN A 144 -6.04 -20.75 -44.99
CA ASN A 144 -5.30 -19.95 -45.98
C ASN A 144 -5.40 -18.45 -45.67
N THR A 145 -6.54 -18.01 -45.15
CA THR A 145 -6.80 -16.60 -44.87
C THR A 145 -6.22 -16.16 -43.55
N GLY A 146 -5.96 -17.08 -42.60
CA GLY A 146 -5.64 -16.71 -41.22
C GLY A 146 -6.79 -16.01 -40.51
N PHE A 147 -8.00 -16.14 -41.06
CA PHE A 147 -9.22 -15.61 -40.48
C PHE A 147 -9.58 -16.42 -39.23
N CYS A 148 -9.93 -15.69 -38.17
CA CYS A 148 -10.21 -16.26 -36.86
C CYS A 148 -11.72 -16.11 -36.56
N PRO A 149 -12.56 -17.10 -36.94
CA PRO A 149 -14.00 -16.96 -36.82
C PRO A 149 -14.51 -16.96 -35.37
N GLY A 150 -13.80 -17.60 -34.44
CA GLY A 150 -14.16 -17.59 -33.01
C GLY A 150 -13.98 -16.21 -32.36
N GLU A 151 -13.00 -15.43 -32.81
CA GLU A 151 -12.73 -14.05 -32.42
C GLU A 151 -13.84 -13.13 -32.95
N LEU A 152 -14.22 -13.31 -34.23
CA LEU A 152 -15.34 -12.60 -34.83
C LEU A 152 -16.65 -12.92 -34.11
N LEU A 153 -16.90 -14.18 -33.76
CA LEU A 153 -18.09 -14.58 -32.99
C LEU A 153 -18.14 -13.84 -31.66
N CYS A 154 -17.04 -13.83 -30.91
CA CYS A 154 -16.97 -13.10 -29.65
C CYS A 154 -17.28 -11.61 -29.83
N LEU A 155 -16.73 -10.96 -30.86
CA LEU A 155 -17.01 -9.56 -31.15
C LEU A 155 -18.47 -9.32 -31.58
N ALA A 156 -19.02 -10.18 -32.45
CA ALA A 156 -20.38 -10.10 -32.96
C ALA A 156 -21.43 -10.22 -31.84
N LEU A 157 -21.21 -11.10 -30.87
CA LEU A 157 -22.08 -11.24 -29.69
C LEU A 157 -22.19 -9.92 -28.91
N PHE A 158 -21.04 -9.30 -28.59
CA PHE A 158 -21.01 -8.03 -27.85
C PHE A 158 -21.46 -6.84 -28.70
N ALA A 159 -21.18 -6.80 -29.99
CA ALA A 159 -21.61 -5.70 -30.86
C ALA A 159 -23.10 -5.79 -31.27
N GLY A 160 -23.78 -6.90 -30.96
CA GLY A 160 -25.18 -7.09 -31.33
C GLY A 160 -25.40 -7.55 -32.77
N GLU A 161 -24.38 -8.12 -33.43
CA GLU A 161 -24.47 -8.65 -34.79
C GLU A 161 -25.07 -10.06 -34.81
N LYS A 162 -26.39 -10.14 -34.56
CA LYS A 162 -27.13 -11.40 -34.39
C LYS A 162 -27.02 -12.34 -35.60
N GLU A 163 -27.11 -11.79 -36.81
CA GLU A 163 -27.05 -12.56 -38.06
C GLU A 163 -25.67 -13.20 -38.25
N ILE A 164 -24.60 -12.44 -38.00
CA ILE A 164 -23.21 -12.94 -38.04
C ILE A 164 -23.01 -14.01 -36.97
N ALA A 165 -23.42 -13.73 -35.73
CA ALA A 165 -23.27 -14.68 -34.63
C ALA A 165 -24.01 -16.00 -34.89
N ALA A 166 -25.25 -15.93 -35.40
CA ALA A 166 -26.04 -17.10 -35.78
C ALA A 166 -25.37 -17.89 -36.90
N ALA A 167 -24.96 -17.23 -37.99
CA ALA A 167 -24.32 -17.89 -39.13
C ALA A 167 -23.00 -18.60 -38.78
N LEU A 168 -22.26 -18.06 -37.81
CA LEU A 168 -21.05 -18.71 -37.27
C LEU A 168 -21.43 -19.91 -36.39
N LYS A 169 -22.40 -19.76 -35.47
CA LYS A 169 -22.86 -20.85 -34.59
C LYS A 169 -23.47 -22.02 -35.35
N ASP A 170 -24.26 -21.75 -36.40
CA ASP A 170 -24.85 -22.78 -37.27
C ASP A 170 -23.78 -23.64 -37.97
N ARG A 171 -22.55 -23.10 -38.11
CA ARG A 171 -21.38 -23.82 -38.63
C ARG A 171 -20.57 -24.54 -37.55
N GLY A 172 -21.07 -24.59 -36.31
CA GLY A 172 -20.37 -25.19 -35.17
C GLY A 172 -19.17 -24.38 -34.67
N ILE A 173 -19.07 -23.10 -35.03
CA ILE A 173 -18.01 -22.22 -34.54
C ILE A 173 -18.35 -21.79 -33.12
N SER A 174 -17.40 -21.99 -32.20
CA SER A 174 -17.45 -21.43 -30.84
C SER A 174 -16.45 -20.29 -30.69
N ILE A 175 -16.58 -19.52 -29.62
CA ILE A 175 -15.54 -18.57 -29.19
C ILE A 175 -14.18 -19.30 -29.16
N SER A 176 -13.11 -18.65 -29.60
CA SER A 176 -11.78 -19.29 -29.70
C SER A 176 -11.16 -19.54 -28.31
N ASP A 177 -10.25 -20.52 -28.21
CA ASP A 177 -9.55 -20.80 -26.96
C ASP A 177 -8.75 -19.61 -26.43
N ASN A 178 -8.20 -18.78 -27.32
CA ASN A 178 -7.51 -17.55 -26.97
C ASN A 178 -8.47 -16.56 -26.29
N LYS A 179 -9.67 -16.38 -26.86
CA LYS A 179 -10.72 -15.54 -26.25
C LYS A 179 -11.27 -16.14 -24.98
N LYS A 180 -11.52 -17.45 -24.90
CA LYS A 180 -11.95 -18.12 -23.65
C LYS A 180 -10.93 -17.90 -22.53
N ARG A 181 -9.63 -18.01 -22.84
CA ARG A 181 -8.55 -17.73 -21.88
C ARG A 181 -8.55 -16.28 -21.42
N MET A 182 -8.63 -15.34 -22.35
CA MET A 182 -8.74 -13.91 -22.05
C MET A 182 -9.94 -13.61 -21.13
N LEU A 183 -11.11 -14.21 -21.41
CA LEU A 183 -12.35 -14.02 -20.67
C LEU A 183 -12.33 -14.63 -19.26
N THR A 184 -11.48 -15.64 -18.99
CA THR A 184 -11.44 -16.38 -17.71
C THR A 184 -10.23 -16.03 -16.84
N GLU A 185 -9.05 -15.87 -17.43
CA GLU A 185 -7.80 -15.57 -16.72
C GLU A 185 -7.51 -14.07 -16.64
N GLY A 186 -8.10 -13.29 -17.57
CA GLY A 186 -7.81 -11.88 -17.77
C GLY A 186 -6.52 -11.64 -18.57
N HIS A 187 -6.46 -10.51 -19.28
CA HIS A 187 -5.29 -10.02 -20.04
C HIS A 187 -5.06 -8.52 -19.77
N GLY A 188 -4.03 -7.94 -20.39
CA GLY A 188 -3.69 -6.52 -20.24
C GLY A 188 -4.88 -5.57 -20.47
N ARG A 189 -4.84 -4.38 -19.84
CA ARG A 189 -5.97 -3.42 -19.79
C ARG A 189 -6.58 -3.08 -21.15
N THR A 190 -5.81 -3.15 -22.23
CA THR A 190 -6.20 -2.73 -23.59
C THR A 190 -7.26 -3.62 -24.25
N VAL A 191 -7.34 -4.91 -23.89
CA VAL A 191 -8.17 -5.88 -24.63
C VAL A 191 -9.65 -5.85 -24.21
N TRP A 192 -9.94 -5.41 -22.97
CA TRP A 192 -11.31 -5.33 -22.49
C TRP A 192 -12.08 -4.09 -22.97
N TYR A 193 -11.40 -3.01 -23.39
CA TYR A 193 -12.06 -1.74 -23.70
C TYR A 193 -13.21 -1.86 -24.70
N ILE A 194 -13.01 -2.59 -25.79
CA ILE A 194 -14.03 -2.78 -26.83
C ILE A 194 -15.29 -3.44 -26.23
N TYR A 195 -15.12 -4.48 -25.42
CA TYR A 195 -16.25 -5.17 -24.78
C TYR A 195 -16.91 -4.33 -23.68
N ILE A 196 -16.13 -3.57 -22.92
CA ILE A 196 -16.64 -2.64 -21.89
C ILE A 196 -17.48 -1.54 -22.51
N ASP A 197 -17.07 -0.99 -23.65
CA ASP A 197 -17.86 0.01 -24.37
C ASP A 197 -19.15 -0.58 -24.95
N CYS A 198 -19.13 -1.82 -25.44
CA CYS A 198 -20.35 -2.54 -25.81
C CYS A 198 -21.29 -2.75 -24.62
N ILE A 199 -20.77 -3.17 -23.46
CA ILE A 199 -21.57 -3.38 -22.24
C ILE A 199 -22.28 -2.09 -21.82
N ARG A 200 -21.62 -0.93 -21.94
CA ARG A 200 -22.17 0.38 -21.55
C ARG A 200 -23.44 0.74 -22.32
N THR A 201 -23.59 0.27 -23.56
CA THR A 201 -24.73 0.61 -24.42
C THR A 201 -25.85 -0.43 -24.43
N MET A 202 -25.62 -1.63 -23.87
CA MET A 202 -26.64 -2.69 -23.78
C MET A 202 -27.64 -2.43 -22.67
N ASN A 203 -28.90 -2.84 -22.82
CA ASN A 203 -29.84 -2.98 -21.69
C ASN A 203 -29.59 -4.29 -20.89
N ASP A 204 -30.29 -4.49 -19.77
CA ASP A 204 -30.07 -5.64 -18.87
C ASP A 204 -30.37 -6.98 -19.54
N GLU A 205 -31.49 -7.08 -20.26
CA GLU A 205 -31.88 -8.29 -21.00
C GLU A 205 -30.81 -8.69 -22.02
N ARG A 206 -30.33 -7.74 -22.82
CA ARG A 206 -29.29 -8.00 -23.83
C ARG A 206 -27.96 -8.38 -23.17
N PHE A 207 -27.58 -7.71 -22.08
CA PHE A 207 -26.37 -8.05 -21.34
C PHE A 207 -26.44 -9.50 -20.85
N LEU A 208 -27.52 -9.89 -20.18
CA LEU A 208 -27.70 -11.25 -19.67
C LEU A 208 -27.71 -12.28 -20.79
N GLN A 209 -28.36 -12.00 -21.92
CA GLN A 209 -28.34 -12.87 -23.10
C GLN A 209 -26.91 -13.10 -23.61
N VAL A 210 -26.19 -12.01 -23.90
CA VAL A 210 -24.81 -12.09 -24.44
C VAL A 210 -23.90 -12.82 -23.47
N MET A 211 -23.94 -12.47 -22.19
CA MET A 211 -23.08 -13.08 -21.19
C MET A 211 -23.42 -14.55 -20.95
N SER A 212 -24.70 -14.95 -21.05
CA SER A 212 -25.10 -16.35 -20.98
C SER A 212 -24.56 -17.17 -22.15
N GLU A 213 -24.59 -16.60 -23.37
CA GLU A 213 -23.98 -17.23 -24.54
C GLU A 213 -22.46 -17.38 -24.38
N VAL A 214 -21.80 -16.36 -23.82
CA VAL A 214 -20.36 -16.42 -23.51
C VAL A 214 -20.06 -17.51 -22.49
N VAL A 215 -20.85 -17.61 -21.41
CA VAL A 215 -20.68 -18.68 -20.40
C VAL A 215 -20.85 -20.07 -21.02
N HIS A 216 -21.87 -20.24 -21.88
CA HIS A 216 -22.10 -21.50 -22.57
C HIS A 216 -20.89 -21.93 -23.41
N ASP A 217 -20.35 -21.01 -24.21
CA ASP A 217 -19.17 -21.29 -25.06
C ASP A 217 -17.89 -21.50 -24.26
N VAL A 218 -17.71 -20.79 -23.15
CA VAL A 218 -16.53 -20.90 -22.26
C VAL A 218 -16.53 -22.22 -21.47
N GLY A 219 -17.71 -22.67 -21.06
CA GLY A 219 -17.94 -23.81 -20.18
C GLY A 219 -18.44 -23.37 -18.80
N GLU A 220 -19.54 -23.97 -18.33
CA GLU A 220 -20.20 -23.62 -17.06
C GLU A 220 -19.34 -23.90 -15.81
N ASP A 221 -18.35 -24.77 -15.93
CA ASP A 221 -17.38 -25.10 -14.89
C ASP A 221 -16.35 -23.98 -14.64
N LYS A 222 -16.17 -23.09 -15.62
CA LYS A 222 -15.20 -21.99 -15.55
C LYS A 222 -15.85 -20.70 -15.09
N LYS A 223 -15.10 -19.92 -14.32
CA LYS A 223 -15.48 -18.59 -13.87
C LYS A 223 -14.89 -17.54 -14.82
N LEU A 224 -15.73 -16.59 -15.22
CA LEU A 224 -15.31 -15.42 -15.98
C LEU A 224 -14.49 -14.47 -15.10
N HIS A 225 -13.54 -13.78 -15.71
CA HIS A 225 -12.69 -12.80 -15.07
C HIS A 225 -13.47 -11.50 -14.81
N PHE A 226 -13.52 -11.07 -13.55
CA PHE A 226 -14.10 -9.77 -13.20
C PHE A 226 -13.08 -8.64 -13.41
N THR A 227 -13.51 -7.56 -14.08
CA THR A 227 -12.75 -6.31 -14.17
C THR A 227 -13.56 -5.15 -13.60
N ASN A 228 -12.88 -4.17 -12.97
CA ASN A 228 -13.54 -2.94 -12.51
C ASN A 228 -14.16 -2.14 -13.68
N GLY A 229 -13.70 -2.37 -14.92
CA GLY A 229 -14.30 -1.77 -16.10
C GLY A 229 -15.75 -2.21 -16.31
N MET A 230 -16.12 -3.44 -15.92
CA MET A 230 -17.49 -3.95 -16.04
C MET A 230 -18.43 -3.26 -15.06
N GLU A 231 -18.01 -3.13 -13.80
CA GLU A 231 -18.77 -2.36 -12.80
C GLU A 231 -18.93 -0.90 -13.24
N TYR A 232 -17.86 -0.28 -13.75
CA TYR A 232 -17.93 1.08 -14.31
C TYR A 232 -18.86 1.21 -15.53
N ALA A 233 -18.89 0.20 -16.41
CA ALA A 233 -19.78 0.22 -17.57
C ALA A 233 -21.25 0.05 -17.20
N LEU A 234 -21.54 -0.80 -16.21
CA LEU A 234 -22.89 -1.08 -15.75
C LEU A 234 -23.44 -0.01 -14.80
N GLN A 235 -22.57 0.69 -14.06
CA GLN A 235 -22.96 1.72 -13.08
C GLN A 235 -23.99 1.15 -12.10
N ASP A 236 -25.07 1.88 -11.81
CA ASP A 236 -26.12 1.49 -10.86
C ASP A 236 -26.75 0.13 -11.21
N ARG A 237 -26.79 -0.23 -12.50
CA ARG A 237 -27.34 -1.50 -12.98
C ARG A 237 -26.54 -2.71 -12.52
N PHE A 238 -25.26 -2.52 -12.16
CA PHE A 238 -24.46 -3.60 -11.57
C PHE A 238 -25.10 -4.15 -10.29
N TYR A 239 -25.83 -3.29 -9.56
CA TYR A 239 -26.48 -3.62 -8.30
C TYR A 239 -27.93 -4.11 -8.48
N HIS A 240 -28.44 -4.20 -9.71
CA HIS A 240 -29.72 -4.85 -9.99
C HIS A 240 -29.64 -6.35 -9.64
N PRO A 241 -30.64 -6.94 -8.96
CA PRO A 241 -30.57 -8.32 -8.47
C PRO A 241 -30.22 -9.36 -9.53
N GLU A 242 -30.79 -9.28 -10.73
CA GLU A 242 -30.54 -10.24 -11.81
C GLU A 242 -29.09 -10.17 -12.32
N ILE A 243 -28.58 -8.96 -12.53
CA ILE A 243 -27.21 -8.71 -12.96
C ILE A 243 -26.23 -9.14 -11.87
N PHE A 244 -26.42 -8.69 -10.64
CA PHE A 244 -25.55 -9.03 -9.52
C PHE A 244 -25.53 -10.53 -9.25
N SER A 245 -26.69 -11.21 -9.32
CA SER A 245 -26.80 -12.66 -9.22
C SER A 245 -26.01 -13.38 -10.32
N PHE A 246 -26.09 -12.90 -11.56
CA PHE A 246 -25.29 -13.43 -12.66
C PHE A 246 -23.79 -13.33 -12.36
N PHE A 247 -23.32 -12.18 -11.86
CA PHE A 247 -21.92 -12.01 -11.44
C PHE A 247 -21.54 -12.99 -10.33
N MET A 248 -22.39 -13.15 -9.30
CA MET A 248 -22.12 -14.09 -8.20
C MET A 248 -22.04 -15.54 -8.69
N LYS A 249 -22.83 -15.90 -9.70
CA LYS A 249 -22.89 -17.25 -10.24
C LYS A 249 -21.78 -17.55 -11.25
N HIS A 250 -21.37 -16.61 -12.10
CA HIS A 250 -20.52 -16.91 -13.26
C HIS A 250 -19.14 -16.26 -13.22
N PHE A 251 -18.86 -15.35 -12.29
CA PHE A 251 -17.57 -14.65 -12.23
C PHE A 251 -16.69 -15.06 -11.04
N ASP A 252 -15.38 -14.92 -11.21
CA ASP A 252 -14.42 -14.97 -10.10
C ASP A 252 -14.46 -13.65 -9.33
N HIS A 253 -14.94 -13.73 -8.10
CA HIS A 253 -15.03 -12.61 -7.16
C HIS A 253 -13.76 -12.36 -6.34
N SER A 254 -12.65 -13.07 -6.60
CA SER A 254 -11.40 -12.93 -5.85
C SER A 254 -10.79 -11.52 -5.93
N LYS A 255 -10.93 -10.87 -7.09
CA LYS A 255 -10.41 -9.52 -7.38
C LYS A 255 -11.43 -8.40 -7.16
N MET A 256 -12.68 -8.73 -6.83
CA MET A 256 -13.71 -7.73 -6.52
C MET A 256 -13.35 -6.96 -5.24
N LYS A 257 -13.58 -5.64 -5.23
CA LYS A 257 -13.40 -4.79 -4.05
C LYS A 257 -14.56 -4.98 -3.07
N LYS A 258 -14.63 -6.17 -2.45
CA LYS A 258 -15.78 -6.62 -1.64
C LYS A 258 -16.26 -5.61 -0.61
N LYS A 259 -15.34 -4.98 0.14
CA LYS A 259 -15.70 -3.95 1.13
C LYS A 259 -16.45 -2.78 0.48
N TYR A 260 -15.90 -2.22 -0.58
CA TYR A 260 -16.50 -1.09 -1.30
C TYR A 260 -17.87 -1.46 -1.89
N LEU A 261 -17.99 -2.64 -2.51
CA LEU A 261 -19.25 -3.10 -3.08
C LEU A 261 -20.31 -3.36 -1.99
N LEU A 262 -19.92 -3.96 -0.86
CA LEU A 262 -20.83 -4.16 0.27
C LEU A 262 -21.31 -2.83 0.86
N GLN A 263 -20.43 -1.83 0.95
CA GLN A 263 -20.81 -0.48 1.40
C GLN A 263 -21.85 0.16 0.47
N HIS A 264 -21.69 0.04 -0.85
CA HIS A 264 -22.70 0.49 -1.82
C HIS A 264 -24.03 -0.23 -1.68
N LEU A 265 -24.02 -1.56 -1.60
CA LEU A 265 -25.24 -2.35 -1.37
C LEU A 265 -25.97 -1.91 -0.10
N ILE A 266 -25.23 -1.60 0.97
CA ILE A 266 -25.80 -1.11 2.23
C ILE A 266 -26.31 0.32 2.06
N ALA A 267 -25.56 1.20 1.39
CA ALA A 267 -25.96 2.58 1.14
C ALA A 267 -27.28 2.66 0.37
N ASP A 268 -27.52 1.75 -0.55
CA ASP A 268 -28.76 1.66 -1.34
C ASP A 268 -29.86 0.84 -0.65
N GLU A 269 -29.63 0.36 0.58
CA GLU A 269 -30.54 -0.53 1.33
C GLU A 269 -30.92 -1.80 0.54
N ASN A 270 -30.04 -2.26 -0.35
CA ASN A 270 -30.25 -3.39 -1.24
C ASN A 270 -29.97 -4.72 -0.52
N THR A 271 -30.93 -5.16 0.30
CA THR A 271 -30.81 -6.38 1.10
C THR A 271 -30.76 -7.67 0.27
N GLU A 272 -31.33 -7.68 -0.91
CA GLU A 272 -31.34 -8.84 -1.80
C GLU A 272 -29.92 -9.16 -2.32
N CYS A 273 -29.25 -8.18 -2.91
CA CYS A 273 -27.87 -8.35 -3.37
C CYS A 273 -26.90 -8.57 -2.20
N LEU A 274 -27.17 -7.97 -1.04
CA LEU A 274 -26.39 -8.21 0.18
C LEU A 274 -26.48 -9.69 0.63
N LYS A 275 -27.66 -10.31 0.54
CA LYS A 275 -27.85 -11.75 0.79
C LYS A 275 -27.06 -12.60 -0.20
N LEU A 276 -27.08 -12.25 -1.49
CA LEU A 276 -26.31 -12.94 -2.52
C LEU A 276 -24.80 -12.89 -2.22
N ALA A 277 -24.27 -11.72 -1.86
CA ALA A 277 -22.87 -11.56 -1.48
C ALA A 277 -22.51 -12.38 -0.21
N ALA A 278 -23.41 -12.41 0.77
CA ALA A 278 -23.24 -13.18 1.99
C ALA A 278 -23.19 -14.71 1.71
N ASN A 279 -24.03 -15.20 0.81
CA ASN A 279 -24.04 -16.60 0.37
C ASN A 279 -22.75 -17.01 -0.34
N GLN A 280 -22.12 -16.09 -1.08
CA GLN A 280 -20.78 -16.28 -1.65
C GLN A 280 -19.65 -16.16 -0.60
N GLY A 281 -19.99 -16.03 0.68
CA GLY A 281 -19.05 -15.98 1.79
C GLY A 281 -18.25 -14.68 1.90
N TRP A 282 -18.74 -13.57 1.33
CA TRP A 282 -18.04 -12.29 1.40
C TRP A 282 -17.94 -11.75 2.84
N LEU A 283 -18.87 -12.15 3.71
CA LEU A 283 -18.92 -11.78 5.12
C LEU A 283 -18.33 -12.85 6.06
N LYS A 284 -17.61 -13.85 5.54
CA LYS A 284 -16.96 -14.90 6.36
C LYS A 284 -15.87 -14.34 7.29
N ARG A 285 -15.27 -13.19 6.93
CA ARG A 285 -14.23 -12.56 7.75
C ARG A 285 -14.88 -11.72 8.85
N PRO A 286 -14.66 -12.03 10.14
CA PRO A 286 -15.31 -11.32 11.25
C PRO A 286 -15.10 -9.82 11.23
N GLN A 287 -13.87 -9.37 10.93
CA GLN A 287 -13.53 -7.95 10.91
C GLN A 287 -14.33 -7.19 9.85
N LEU A 288 -14.44 -7.76 8.63
CA LEU A 288 -15.19 -7.12 7.56
C LEU A 288 -16.70 -7.14 7.86
N ARG A 289 -17.22 -8.26 8.38
CA ARG A 289 -18.63 -8.39 8.77
C ARG A 289 -19.02 -7.36 9.83
N ASP A 290 -18.21 -7.23 10.88
CA ASP A 290 -18.46 -6.30 11.97
C ASP A 290 -18.34 -4.84 11.51
N GLU A 291 -17.38 -4.54 10.63
CA GLU A 291 -17.27 -3.23 9.98
C GLU A 291 -18.51 -2.89 9.12
N MET A 292 -19.07 -3.87 8.39
CA MET A 292 -20.30 -3.66 7.62
C MET A 292 -21.53 -3.47 8.51
N ILE A 293 -21.62 -4.16 9.66
CA ILE A 293 -22.68 -3.95 10.66
C ILE A 293 -22.60 -2.52 11.20
N GLN A 294 -21.41 -2.08 11.59
CA GLN A 294 -21.19 -0.72 12.08
C GLN A 294 -21.56 0.32 11.00
N TYR A 295 -21.06 0.14 9.78
CA TYR A 295 -21.37 1.03 8.66
C TYR A 295 -22.87 1.13 8.39
N ALA A 296 -23.60 0.00 8.38
CA ALA A 296 -25.05 -0.01 8.19
C ALA A 296 -25.79 0.73 9.32
N SER A 297 -25.37 0.53 10.57
CA SER A 297 -25.96 1.17 11.74
C SER A 297 -25.72 2.68 11.75
N GLU A 298 -24.50 3.13 11.47
CA GLU A 298 -24.12 4.55 11.43
C GLU A 298 -24.83 5.32 10.30
N ASN A 299 -25.11 4.65 9.18
CA ASN A 299 -25.85 5.23 8.05
C ASN A 299 -27.36 4.98 8.11
N HIS A 300 -27.88 4.51 9.25
CA HIS A 300 -29.30 4.27 9.50
C HIS A 300 -29.98 3.31 8.49
N LYS A 301 -29.26 2.31 7.98
CA LYS A 301 -29.75 1.32 7.00
C LYS A 301 -30.39 0.15 7.74
N THR A 302 -31.67 0.28 8.04
CA THR A 302 -32.39 -0.58 8.99
C THR A 302 -32.47 -2.03 8.54
N GLU A 303 -32.85 -2.28 7.28
CA GLU A 303 -33.02 -3.64 6.78
C GLU A 303 -31.68 -4.37 6.63
N CYS A 304 -30.67 -3.67 6.11
CA CYS A 304 -29.30 -4.20 6.02
C CYS A 304 -28.71 -4.49 7.40
N THR A 305 -28.92 -3.60 8.38
CA THR A 305 -28.45 -3.82 9.77
C THR A 305 -29.08 -5.06 10.37
N ALA A 306 -30.40 -5.21 10.24
CA ALA A 306 -31.13 -6.38 10.73
C ALA A 306 -30.60 -7.67 10.08
N PHE A 307 -30.42 -7.68 8.76
CA PHE A 307 -29.86 -8.82 8.04
C PHE A 307 -28.44 -9.17 8.50
N LEU A 308 -27.54 -8.20 8.63
CA LEU A 308 -26.15 -8.44 9.00
C LEU A 308 -26.00 -8.96 10.43
N LEU A 309 -26.82 -8.47 11.36
CA LEU A 309 -26.89 -8.97 12.73
C LEU A 309 -27.38 -10.42 12.78
N ASP A 310 -28.47 -10.72 12.07
CA ASP A 310 -28.99 -12.09 11.95
C ASP A 310 -27.95 -13.04 11.31
N TYR A 311 -27.30 -12.62 10.22
CA TYR A 311 -26.22 -13.38 9.58
C TYR A 311 -25.07 -13.66 10.55
N LYS A 312 -24.63 -12.66 11.32
CA LYS A 312 -23.59 -12.83 12.35
C LYS A 312 -24.01 -13.85 13.40
N ASN A 313 -25.22 -13.75 13.92
CA ASN A 313 -25.72 -14.66 14.95
C ASN A 313 -25.80 -16.11 14.48
N ARG A 314 -26.06 -16.36 13.18
CA ARG A 314 -26.11 -17.71 12.60
C ARG A 314 -24.74 -18.29 12.24
N THR A 315 -23.74 -17.46 11.99
CA THR A 315 -22.47 -17.90 11.37
C THR A 315 -21.23 -17.69 12.23
N ALA A 316 -21.28 -16.88 13.28
CA ALA A 316 -20.13 -16.57 14.11
C ALA A 316 -19.83 -17.71 15.10
N ASP A 317 -18.55 -18.10 15.16
CA ASP A 317 -18.00 -18.87 16.28
C ASP A 317 -17.37 -17.88 17.27
N PHE A 318 -18.18 -17.38 18.19
CA PHE A 318 -17.77 -16.34 19.14
C PHE A 318 -16.56 -16.74 19.99
N ALA A 319 -16.40 -18.04 20.30
CA ALA A 319 -15.29 -18.53 21.09
C ALA A 319 -13.96 -18.47 20.31
N ALA A 320 -13.95 -18.98 19.08
CA ALA A 320 -12.77 -18.94 18.22
C ALA A 320 -12.39 -17.50 17.81
N GLU A 321 -13.37 -16.63 17.61
CA GLU A 321 -13.16 -15.22 17.28
C GLU A 321 -12.54 -14.45 18.47
N ALA A 322 -13.03 -14.68 19.70
CA ALA A 322 -12.50 -14.08 20.92
C ALA A 322 -11.03 -14.47 21.18
N GLU A 323 -10.69 -15.75 21.02
CA GLU A 323 -9.33 -16.24 21.21
C GLU A 323 -8.34 -15.57 20.23
N ARG A 324 -8.75 -15.40 18.97
CA ARG A 324 -7.93 -14.71 17.95
C ARG A 324 -7.73 -13.23 18.29
N ALA A 325 -8.77 -12.55 18.77
CA ALA A 325 -8.68 -11.16 19.20
C ALA A 325 -7.70 -11.01 20.37
N GLU A 326 -7.75 -11.91 21.36
CA GLU A 326 -6.83 -11.90 22.50
C GLU A 326 -5.38 -12.14 22.05
N ARG A 327 -5.15 -13.11 21.16
CA ARG A 327 -3.81 -13.37 20.60
C ARG A 327 -3.26 -12.17 19.83
N LYS A 328 -4.09 -11.46 19.06
CA LYS A 328 -3.69 -10.24 18.34
C LYS A 328 -3.34 -9.13 19.33
N MET A 329 -4.18 -8.90 20.33
CA MET A 329 -3.93 -7.91 21.39
C MET A 329 -2.61 -8.18 22.13
N ARG A 330 -2.35 -9.44 22.49
CA ARG A 330 -1.07 -9.86 23.11
C ARG A 330 0.14 -9.57 22.21
N ARG A 331 0.02 -9.75 20.89
CA ARG A 331 1.09 -9.43 19.93
C ARG A 331 1.34 -7.93 19.79
N GLU A 332 0.28 -7.14 19.73
CA GLU A 332 0.38 -5.67 19.64
C GLU A 332 0.98 -5.07 20.92
N LEU A 333 0.59 -5.57 22.09
CA LEU A 333 1.20 -5.20 23.37
C LEU A 333 2.71 -5.49 23.39
N ASN A 334 3.13 -6.61 22.79
CA ASN A 334 4.54 -7.01 22.69
C ASN A 334 5.33 -6.24 21.62
N ALA A 335 4.67 -5.65 20.62
CA ALA A 335 5.31 -4.89 19.54
C ALA A 335 5.51 -3.40 19.88
N ASN A 336 4.93 -2.91 20.97
CA ASN A 336 5.09 -1.54 21.44
C ASN A 336 6.57 -1.22 21.75
N PRO A 337 7.12 -0.04 21.36
CA PRO A 337 8.47 0.40 21.75
C PRO A 337 8.71 0.41 23.27
N ASN A 338 7.65 0.63 24.05
CA ASN A 338 7.64 0.54 25.52
C ASN A 338 7.33 -0.87 26.03
N SER A 339 7.31 -1.88 25.16
CA SER A 339 7.16 -3.27 25.58
C SER A 339 8.33 -3.67 26.47
N MET A 340 8.03 -4.46 27.50
CA MET A 340 9.02 -5.00 28.43
C MET A 340 10.21 -5.65 27.72
N THR A 341 9.98 -6.24 26.55
CA THR A 341 11.01 -6.91 25.74
C THR A 341 12.01 -5.93 25.12
N GLN A 342 11.56 -4.78 24.61
CA GLN A 342 12.46 -3.76 24.07
C GLN A 342 13.17 -3.00 25.21
N LEU A 343 12.45 -2.65 26.27
CA LEU A 343 13.04 -1.94 27.42
C LEU A 343 14.10 -2.78 28.15
N LYS A 344 13.98 -4.12 28.20
CA LYS A 344 15.02 -5.01 28.74
C LYS A 344 16.35 -5.00 27.96
N LYS A 345 16.34 -4.56 26.68
CA LYS A 345 17.58 -4.40 25.90
C LYS A 345 18.35 -3.15 26.34
N THR A 346 17.64 -2.09 26.68
CA THR A 346 18.21 -0.78 27.04
C THR A 346 18.44 -0.62 28.54
N TRP A 347 17.59 -1.22 29.37
CA TRP A 347 17.57 -1.03 30.82
C TRP A 347 17.70 -2.37 31.54
N ALA A 348 18.59 -2.42 32.53
CA ALA A 348 18.56 -3.43 33.59
C ALA A 348 17.87 -2.83 34.80
N PHE A 349 16.92 -3.56 35.37
CA PHE A 349 16.12 -3.11 36.50
C PHE A 349 15.74 -4.30 37.39
N ARG A 350 15.37 -4.00 38.64
CA ARG A 350 14.88 -4.95 39.64
C ARG A 350 13.59 -4.41 40.25
N GLU A 351 12.64 -5.29 40.49
CA GLU A 351 11.40 -4.97 41.19
C GLU A 351 11.61 -5.03 42.71
N LYS A 352 11.06 -4.05 43.43
CA LYS A 352 11.02 -3.98 44.89
C LYS A 352 9.76 -4.67 45.40
N GLU A 353 9.75 -5.01 46.69
CA GLU A 353 8.59 -5.63 47.35
C GLU A 353 7.33 -4.74 47.30
N ASP A 354 7.50 -3.42 47.18
CA ASP A 354 6.42 -2.44 47.03
C ASP A 354 5.84 -2.33 45.60
N GLY A 355 6.34 -3.13 44.64
CA GLY A 355 5.92 -3.11 43.24
C GLY A 355 6.53 -2.00 42.39
N THR A 356 7.46 -1.21 42.93
CA THR A 356 8.23 -0.19 42.19
C THR A 356 9.56 -0.74 41.67
N LEU A 357 10.23 0.00 40.78
CA LEU A 357 11.45 -0.45 40.11
C LEU A 357 12.68 0.36 40.47
N VAL A 358 13.79 -0.36 40.59
CA VAL A 358 15.15 0.17 40.69
C VAL A 358 15.86 -0.02 39.35
N ILE A 359 16.39 1.05 38.75
CA ILE A 359 17.31 0.94 37.62
C ILE A 359 18.66 0.46 38.14
N THR A 360 19.14 -0.66 37.64
CA THR A 360 20.43 -1.26 38.04
C THR A 360 21.48 -1.18 36.94
N GLY A 361 21.11 -0.73 35.74
CA GLY A 361 22.05 -0.64 34.63
C GLY A 361 21.47 0.01 33.37
N TYR A 362 22.24 0.89 32.73
CA TYR A 362 21.96 1.36 31.37
C TYR A 362 22.81 0.63 30.31
N LYS A 363 22.17 0.09 29.28
CA LYS A 363 22.79 -0.68 28.18
C LYS A 363 22.54 -0.07 26.80
N GLY A 364 21.91 1.11 26.76
CA GLY A 364 21.63 1.80 25.51
C GLY A 364 22.87 2.44 24.88
N SER A 365 22.65 3.02 23.71
CA SER A 365 23.66 3.68 22.89
C SER A 365 23.35 5.17 22.65
N SER A 366 22.49 5.78 23.48
CA SER A 366 22.23 7.23 23.48
C SER A 366 23.12 7.95 24.49
N THR A 367 23.70 9.08 24.08
CA THR A 367 24.53 9.97 24.91
C THR A 367 23.69 10.93 25.74
N GLU A 368 22.46 11.21 25.31
CA GLU A 368 21.46 11.94 26.06
C GLU A 368 20.38 10.96 26.54
N ILE A 369 20.18 10.88 27.84
CA ILE A 369 19.39 9.82 28.47
C ILE A 369 18.24 10.42 29.26
N THR A 370 17.02 10.03 28.91
CA THR A 370 15.85 10.22 29.75
C THR A 370 15.48 8.88 30.38
N VAL A 371 15.61 8.77 31.70
CA VAL A 371 15.19 7.56 32.43
C VAL A 371 13.67 7.46 32.36
N PRO A 372 13.10 6.30 31.96
CA PRO A 372 11.65 6.15 31.82
C PRO A 372 10.96 6.24 33.19
N GLU A 373 9.84 6.94 33.28
CA GLU A 373 9.02 7.00 34.50
C GLU A 373 8.36 5.65 34.82
N MET A 374 8.02 4.89 33.78
CA MET A 374 7.35 3.59 33.87
C MET A 374 8.07 2.57 32.99
N ILE A 375 8.27 1.35 33.51
CA ILE A 375 8.67 0.20 32.71
C ILE A 375 7.60 -0.88 32.88
N GLY A 376 6.85 -1.14 31.81
CA GLY A 376 5.63 -1.93 31.89
C GLY A 376 4.55 -1.22 32.72
N LYS A 377 4.09 -1.85 33.80
CA LYS A 377 3.11 -1.27 34.75
C LYS A 377 3.75 -0.72 36.02
N CYS A 378 5.07 -0.87 36.18
CA CYS A 378 5.76 -0.53 37.41
C CYS A 378 6.47 0.83 37.27
N ARG A 379 6.35 1.67 38.31
CA ARG A 379 6.97 3.00 38.37
C ARG A 379 8.44 2.87 38.74
N VAL A 380 9.31 3.61 38.05
CA VAL A 380 10.72 3.73 38.41
C VAL A 380 10.88 4.76 39.51
N THR A 381 11.40 4.33 40.65
CA THR A 381 11.49 5.16 41.87
C THR A 381 12.93 5.31 42.37
N GLU A 382 13.88 4.55 41.83
CA GLU A 382 15.24 4.53 42.34
C GLU A 382 16.26 4.26 41.23
N ILE A 383 17.39 4.97 41.30
CA ILE A 383 18.60 4.66 40.54
C ILE A 383 19.52 3.89 41.49
N GLY A 384 19.71 2.61 41.22
CA GLY A 384 20.50 1.74 42.08
C GLY A 384 22.02 2.05 42.03
N PRO A 385 22.79 1.44 42.96
CA PRO A 385 24.23 1.61 42.99
C PRO A 385 24.90 1.22 41.66
N LEU A 386 25.84 2.05 41.20
CA LEU A 386 26.62 1.82 39.97
C LEU A 386 25.78 1.68 38.67
N ALA A 387 24.53 2.14 38.66
CA ALA A 387 23.62 1.94 37.52
C ALA A 387 24.18 2.48 36.20
N PHE A 388 24.83 3.64 36.22
CA PHE A 388 25.47 4.25 35.05
C PHE A 388 26.99 4.18 35.07
N ALA A 389 27.62 3.90 36.21
CA ALA A 389 29.07 3.79 36.33
C ALA A 389 29.67 2.75 35.34
N PRO A 390 30.79 3.03 34.67
CA PRO A 390 31.40 2.12 33.70
C PRO A 390 31.73 0.72 34.28
N TYR A 391 32.01 0.62 35.57
CA TYR A 391 32.37 -0.63 36.26
C TYR A 391 31.19 -1.27 37.00
N GLY A 392 29.95 -0.90 36.67
CA GLY A 392 28.75 -1.57 37.21
C GLY A 392 28.71 -3.08 36.91
N PRO A 393 27.97 -3.86 37.73
CA PRO A 393 27.95 -5.32 37.63
C PRO A 393 27.35 -5.80 36.29
N ARG A 394 27.98 -6.82 35.67
CA ARG A 394 27.51 -7.50 34.44
C ARG A 394 27.38 -6.59 33.21
N VAL A 395 28.27 -5.60 33.06
CA VAL A 395 28.35 -4.70 31.90
C VAL A 395 29.45 -5.17 30.94
N LYS A 396 29.13 -5.32 29.64
CA LYS A 396 30.10 -5.66 28.58
C LYS A 396 31.03 -4.49 28.29
N GLU A 397 32.27 -4.76 27.88
CA GLU A 397 33.29 -3.74 27.61
C GLU A 397 32.83 -2.63 26.65
N SER A 398 32.12 -2.98 25.57
CA SER A 398 31.57 -2.00 24.63
C SER A 398 30.58 -1.02 25.27
N VAL A 399 29.78 -1.48 26.23
CA VAL A 399 28.84 -0.64 26.99
C VAL A 399 29.59 0.22 28.01
N ARG A 400 30.69 -0.27 28.58
CA ARG A 400 31.53 0.50 29.51
C ARG A 400 32.17 1.71 28.82
N ALA A 401 32.77 1.48 27.65
CA ALA A 401 33.36 2.54 26.85
C ALA A 401 32.31 3.57 26.45
N PHE A 402 31.12 3.12 26.03
CA PHE A 402 30.03 4.02 25.65
C PHE A 402 29.50 4.87 26.82
N ARG A 403 29.37 4.30 28.03
CA ARG A 403 28.89 5.07 29.20
C ARG A 403 29.74 6.32 29.46
N ARG A 404 31.04 6.27 29.19
CA ARG A 404 31.96 7.42 29.37
C ARG A 404 31.69 8.57 28.38
N THR A 405 30.86 8.38 27.36
CA THR A 405 30.46 9.39 26.37
C THR A 405 29.08 9.98 26.63
N ILE A 406 28.41 9.62 27.74
CA ILE A 406 27.11 10.17 28.11
C ILE A 406 27.29 11.65 28.49
N THR A 407 26.52 12.54 27.85
CA THR A 407 26.61 13.98 28.01
C THR A 407 25.49 14.57 28.86
N LYS A 408 24.30 13.95 28.85
CA LYS A 408 23.12 14.47 29.55
C LYS A 408 22.26 13.35 30.15
N ILE A 409 21.79 13.55 31.37
CA ILE A 409 20.87 12.64 32.05
C ILE A 409 19.68 13.41 32.64
N ILE A 410 18.45 12.97 32.34
CA ILE A 410 17.20 13.48 32.88
C ILE A 410 16.53 12.36 33.70
N LEU A 411 16.28 12.64 34.98
CA LEU A 411 15.57 11.72 35.88
C LEU A 411 14.07 12.05 35.92
N PRO A 412 13.18 11.04 35.89
CA PRO A 412 11.74 11.26 35.94
C PRO A 412 11.32 11.70 37.33
N ALA A 413 10.19 12.43 37.43
CA ALA A 413 9.70 13.03 38.67
C ALA A 413 9.51 12.04 39.84
N GLY A 414 9.32 10.74 39.52
CA GLY A 414 9.09 9.68 40.51
C GLY A 414 10.34 9.16 41.24
N ILE A 415 11.56 9.57 40.87
CA ILE A 415 12.79 9.11 41.55
C ILE A 415 12.88 9.70 42.95
N ARG A 416 13.00 8.82 43.95
CA ARG A 416 13.23 9.15 45.38
C ARG A 416 14.68 8.97 45.80
N VAL A 417 15.38 8.00 45.23
CA VAL A 417 16.72 7.61 45.69
C VAL A 417 17.69 7.52 44.52
N ILE A 418 18.87 8.13 44.69
CA ILE A 418 20.04 7.96 43.84
C ILE A 418 21.09 7.20 44.65
N GLY A 419 21.44 6.00 44.21
CA GLY A 419 22.31 5.08 44.93
C GLY A 419 23.79 5.46 44.89
N VAL A 420 24.56 4.76 45.71
CA VAL A 420 26.03 4.92 45.83
C VAL A 420 26.69 4.78 44.46
N SER A 421 27.51 5.77 44.10
CA SER A 421 28.25 5.82 42.84
C SER A 421 27.38 5.63 41.58
N ALA A 422 26.08 5.98 41.64
CA ALA A 422 25.14 5.74 40.54
C ALA A 422 25.61 6.29 39.18
N PHE A 423 26.23 7.47 39.18
CA PHE A 423 26.73 8.18 37.99
C PHE A 423 28.24 8.41 38.02
N ARG A 424 28.98 7.63 38.83
CA ARG A 424 30.43 7.83 38.98
C ARG A 424 31.18 7.53 37.69
N ASP A 425 32.25 8.29 37.44
CA ASP A 425 33.18 8.11 36.31
C ASP A 425 32.50 8.25 34.93
N LEU A 426 31.69 9.31 34.81
CA LEU A 426 31.09 9.77 33.55
C LEU A 426 31.77 11.08 33.10
N PRO A 427 32.99 11.02 32.53
CA PRO A 427 33.82 12.21 32.31
C PRO A 427 33.25 13.17 31.26
N ALA A 428 32.35 12.71 30.38
CA ALA A 428 31.66 13.55 29.39
C ALA A 428 30.32 14.13 29.88
N LEU A 429 29.87 13.79 31.10
CA LEU A 429 28.58 14.27 31.61
C LEU A 429 28.66 15.77 31.87
N GLN A 430 27.87 16.55 31.13
CA GLN A 430 27.82 18.01 31.20
C GLN A 430 26.62 18.50 31.99
N GLU A 431 25.50 17.77 31.92
CA GLU A 431 24.23 18.18 32.51
C GLU A 431 23.53 16.98 33.16
N ILE A 432 23.06 17.16 34.40
CA ILE A 432 22.13 16.23 35.03
C ILE A 432 20.97 16.99 35.65
N VAL A 433 19.75 16.59 35.27
CA VAL A 433 18.51 17.16 35.80
C VAL A 433 17.96 16.20 36.85
N LEU A 434 18.10 16.58 38.12
CA LEU A 434 17.54 15.86 39.26
C LEU A 434 16.04 16.14 39.39
N ALA A 435 15.27 15.12 39.71
CA ALA A 435 13.84 15.26 39.93
C ALA A 435 13.54 15.93 41.27
N ALA A 436 12.52 16.79 41.33
CA ALA A 436 12.07 17.43 42.57
C ALA A 436 11.66 16.43 43.68
N GLY A 437 11.45 15.16 43.31
CA GLY A 437 11.07 14.10 44.22
C GLY A 437 12.22 13.39 44.94
N VAL A 438 13.49 13.71 44.64
CA VAL A 438 14.65 13.02 45.22
C VAL A 438 14.80 13.37 46.70
N GLU A 439 14.95 12.34 47.53
CA GLU A 439 15.10 12.46 48.99
C GLU A 439 16.53 12.09 49.45
N VAL A 440 17.19 11.17 48.73
CA VAL A 440 18.51 10.62 49.10
C VAL A 440 19.44 10.56 47.88
N ILE A 441 20.66 11.07 48.06
CA ILE A 441 21.78 10.96 47.12
C ILE A 441 22.93 10.23 47.82
N GLY A 442 23.29 9.05 47.31
CA GLY A 442 24.30 8.18 47.91
C GLY A 442 25.73 8.66 47.72
N GLU A 443 26.65 8.09 48.49
CA GLU A 443 28.09 8.39 48.46
C GLU A 443 28.66 8.30 47.04
N TYR A 444 29.53 9.24 46.69
CA TYR A 444 30.22 9.31 45.39
C TYR A 444 29.30 9.33 44.16
N ALA A 445 28.01 9.68 44.30
CA ALA A 445 27.02 9.56 43.22
C ALA A 445 27.44 10.23 41.91
N PHE A 446 28.12 11.39 41.95
CA PHE A 446 28.61 12.15 40.79
C PHE A 446 30.14 12.31 40.80
N SER A 447 30.86 11.41 41.47
CA SER A 447 32.32 11.43 41.52
C SER A 447 32.92 11.21 40.12
N ASP A 448 34.01 11.90 39.80
CA ASP A 448 34.71 11.83 38.52
C ASP A 448 33.84 12.21 37.28
N CYS A 449 32.77 12.98 37.47
CA CYS A 449 31.99 13.62 36.41
C CYS A 449 32.67 14.92 35.95
N ASN A 450 33.82 14.79 35.28
CA ASN A 450 34.75 15.90 35.10
C ASN A 450 34.23 17.08 34.27
N GLN A 451 33.23 16.89 33.41
CA GLN A 451 32.64 17.97 32.60
C GLN A 451 31.36 18.57 33.20
N LEU A 452 30.92 18.11 34.37
CA LEU A 452 29.69 18.57 34.99
C LEU A 452 29.92 19.98 35.56
N LYS A 453 29.25 20.98 34.98
CA LYS A 453 29.48 22.40 35.31
C LYS A 453 28.62 22.89 36.46
N GLU A 454 27.34 22.54 36.42
CA GLU A 454 26.34 23.03 37.35
C GLU A 454 25.45 21.89 37.82
N VAL A 455 25.13 21.88 39.12
CA VAL A 455 24.14 20.96 39.68
C VAL A 455 23.24 21.68 40.65
N VAL A 456 21.93 21.54 40.43
CA VAL A 456 20.91 21.99 41.37
C VAL A 456 20.43 20.77 42.15
N ILE A 457 20.76 20.72 43.44
CA ILE A 457 20.20 19.72 44.35
C ILE A 457 18.79 20.20 44.74
N PRO A 458 17.72 19.48 44.37
CA PRO A 458 16.36 19.98 44.50
C PRO A 458 15.92 20.08 45.97
N GLU A 459 14.99 20.99 46.24
CA GLU A 459 14.32 21.05 47.54
C GLU A 459 13.55 19.74 47.78
N GLY A 460 13.70 19.18 49.00
CA GLY A 460 13.18 17.87 49.39
C GLY A 460 14.28 16.83 49.62
N VAL A 461 15.50 17.04 49.09
CA VAL A 461 16.65 16.18 49.40
C VAL A 461 17.02 16.35 50.87
N ARG A 462 17.07 15.23 51.60
CA ARG A 462 17.44 15.20 53.03
C ARG A 462 18.85 14.70 53.24
N ILE A 463 19.24 13.67 52.51
CA ILE A 463 20.52 12.97 52.72
C ILE A 463 21.38 13.08 51.46
N VAL A 464 22.62 13.55 51.64
CA VAL A 464 23.65 13.56 50.61
C VAL A 464 24.89 12.87 51.18
N GLY A 465 25.38 11.85 50.48
CA GLY A 465 26.50 11.03 50.93
C GLY A 465 27.87 11.72 50.80
N ASP A 466 28.88 11.08 51.37
CA ASP A 466 30.26 11.53 51.30
C ASP A 466 30.83 11.52 49.87
N GLY A 467 31.67 12.51 49.57
CA GLY A 467 32.37 12.66 48.30
C GLY A 467 31.47 12.67 47.05
N VAL A 468 30.20 13.09 47.17
CA VAL A 468 29.23 13.10 46.06
C VAL A 468 29.76 13.83 44.84
N PHE A 469 30.51 14.92 45.03
CA PHE A 469 31.28 15.63 44.02
C PHE A 469 32.77 15.52 44.35
N SER A 470 33.38 14.37 44.08
CA SER A 470 34.81 14.16 44.29
C SER A 470 35.55 13.87 42.98
N SER A 471 36.74 14.46 42.84
CA SER A 471 37.68 14.14 41.75
C SER A 471 38.88 13.38 42.28
N TRP A 472 39.15 12.19 41.75
CA TRP A 472 40.35 11.41 42.09
C TRP A 472 41.35 11.35 40.93
N HIS A 473 41.03 12.02 39.82
CA HIS A 473 41.85 12.09 38.62
C HIS A 473 42.57 13.44 38.47
N ARG A 474 43.78 13.42 37.89
CA ARG A 474 44.61 14.63 37.65
C ARG A 474 43.95 15.72 36.81
N ALA A 475 42.86 15.40 36.10
CA ALA A 475 42.14 16.35 35.25
C ALA A 475 41.28 17.36 36.04
N GLY A 476 40.99 17.09 37.32
CA GLY A 476 40.10 17.91 38.14
C GLY A 476 38.63 17.85 37.69
N MET A 477 37.73 18.45 38.48
CA MET A 477 36.33 18.65 38.10
C MET A 477 36.12 20.07 37.54
N ALA A 478 35.39 20.18 36.43
CA ALA A 478 34.95 21.46 35.85
C ALA A 478 33.72 22.06 36.57
N LEU A 479 33.43 21.61 37.79
CA LEU A 479 32.27 22.03 38.57
C LEU A 479 32.43 23.47 39.02
N GLN A 480 31.57 24.34 38.50
CA GLN A 480 31.59 25.79 38.75
C GLN A 480 30.60 26.17 39.85
N GLN A 481 29.41 25.56 39.85
CA GLN A 481 28.35 25.92 40.79
C GLN A 481 27.55 24.71 41.26
N VAL A 482 27.28 24.64 42.57
CA VAL A 482 26.30 23.69 43.13
C VAL A 482 25.33 24.42 44.03
N VAL A 483 24.03 24.22 43.81
CA VAL A 483 22.98 24.74 44.69
C VAL A 483 22.58 23.66 45.68
N LEU A 484 22.72 23.93 46.97
CA LEU A 484 22.28 23.07 48.06
C LEU A 484 20.91 23.54 48.60
N PRO A 485 19.98 22.63 48.89
CA PRO A 485 18.66 22.98 49.39
C PRO A 485 18.66 23.24 50.90
N SER A 486 17.64 23.94 51.37
CA SER A 486 17.39 24.19 52.80
C SER A 486 17.02 22.93 53.59
N THR A 487 16.57 21.90 52.89
CA THR A 487 16.03 20.65 53.44
C THR A 487 17.08 19.59 53.83
N LEU A 488 18.37 19.87 53.62
CA LEU A 488 19.45 18.91 53.96
C LEU A 488 19.55 18.67 55.47
N ASP A 489 19.71 17.40 55.85
CA ASP A 489 19.86 16.99 57.24
C ASP A 489 21.13 17.54 57.89
N ILE A 490 22.19 17.76 57.10
CA ILE A 490 23.43 18.41 57.55
C ILE A 490 23.21 19.87 57.97
N PHE A 491 22.07 20.49 57.61
CA PHE A 491 21.72 21.85 57.98
C PHE A 491 20.68 21.94 59.09
N LYS A 492 20.30 20.81 59.72
CA LYS A 492 19.34 20.80 60.83
C LYS A 492 19.82 21.62 62.03
N ASP A 493 21.09 21.50 62.38
CA ASP A 493 21.74 22.26 63.45
C ASP A 493 23.25 22.36 63.22
N ALA A 494 23.94 23.15 64.05
CA ALA A 494 25.39 23.37 63.95
C ALA A 494 26.20 22.08 64.13
N GLN A 495 25.77 21.17 65.01
CA GLN A 495 26.48 19.92 65.27
C GLN A 495 26.39 18.97 64.07
N CYS A 496 25.26 18.96 63.36
CA CYS A 496 25.08 18.22 62.12
C CYS A 496 26.00 18.76 61.01
N ALA A 497 26.15 20.08 60.90
CA ALA A 497 27.06 20.71 59.95
C ALA A 497 28.53 20.41 60.28
N GLU A 498 28.90 20.44 61.55
CA GLU A 498 30.26 20.09 62.01
C GLU A 498 30.60 18.62 61.80
N ASN A 499 29.63 17.70 61.89
CA ASN A 499 29.84 16.28 61.63
C ASN A 499 29.52 15.87 60.18
N ALA A 500 29.16 16.84 59.33
CA ALA A 500 28.77 16.57 57.95
C ALA A 500 29.92 15.93 57.15
N PRO A 501 29.59 15.02 56.23
CA PRO A 501 30.56 14.43 55.30
C PRO A 501 31.11 15.48 54.32
N ALA A 502 32.24 15.18 53.69
CA ALA A 502 32.85 16.07 52.72
C ALA A 502 32.17 15.89 51.37
N LEU A 503 31.18 16.72 51.05
CA LEU A 503 30.46 16.61 49.78
C LEU A 503 31.36 16.89 48.56
N PHE A 504 32.35 17.76 48.75
CA PHE A 504 33.31 18.20 47.73
C PHE A 504 34.71 17.77 48.13
N LEU A 505 35.38 17.00 47.28
CA LEU A 505 36.78 16.60 47.47
C LEU A 505 37.55 16.86 46.18
N ASN A 506 38.65 17.61 46.27
CA ASN A 506 39.45 18.06 45.12
C ASN A 506 38.62 18.85 44.08
N CYS A 507 37.80 19.80 44.56
CA CYS A 507 37.02 20.73 43.76
C CYS A 507 37.49 22.16 44.03
N ASP A 508 38.57 22.60 43.38
CA ASP A 508 39.28 23.83 43.77
C ASP A 508 38.57 25.14 43.37
N ASN A 509 37.58 25.09 42.47
CA ASN A 509 36.94 26.28 41.87
C ASN A 509 35.40 26.28 41.97
N VAL A 510 34.82 25.50 42.89
CA VAL A 510 33.35 25.42 43.01
C VAL A 510 32.79 26.53 43.91
N THR A 511 31.78 27.24 43.42
CA THR A 511 30.93 28.13 44.24
C THR A 511 29.70 27.37 44.69
N VAL A 512 29.51 27.26 46.01
CA VAL A 512 28.35 26.59 46.60
C VAL A 512 27.28 27.62 46.93
N ARG A 513 26.12 27.53 46.28
CA ARG A 513 24.96 28.34 46.64
C ARG A 513 24.20 27.66 47.77
N ILE A 514 24.08 28.35 48.89
CA ILE A 514 23.51 27.82 50.13
C ILE A 514 22.28 28.60 50.58
N PRO A 515 21.35 27.97 51.31
CA PRO A 515 20.27 28.69 51.98
C PRO A 515 20.84 29.63 53.05
N ALA A 516 20.10 30.70 53.38
CA ALA A 516 20.46 31.65 54.44
C ALA A 516 20.26 31.06 55.85
N LEU A 517 21.02 30.00 56.17
CA LEU A 517 20.96 29.24 57.42
C LEU A 517 22.36 29.17 58.05
N LEU A 518 22.45 29.39 59.37
CA LEU A 518 23.72 29.32 60.10
C LEU A 518 24.44 27.97 59.94
N PRO A 519 23.77 26.80 60.03
CA PRO A 519 24.41 25.51 59.78
C PRO A 519 25.00 25.37 58.37
N ALA A 520 24.37 25.95 57.35
CA ALA A 520 24.88 25.90 55.98
C ALA A 520 26.16 26.72 55.81
N ARG A 521 26.23 27.86 56.48
CA ARG A 521 27.47 28.67 56.56
C ARG A 521 28.58 27.92 57.30
N ILE A 522 28.30 27.32 58.46
CA ILE A 522 29.26 26.53 59.24
C ILE A 522 29.85 25.40 58.39
N TYR A 523 29.00 24.71 57.63
CA TYR A 523 29.44 23.67 56.71
C TYR A 523 30.46 24.18 55.68
N CYS A 524 30.16 25.30 55.01
CA CYS A 524 31.08 25.86 54.02
C CYS A 524 32.40 26.35 54.64
N GLU A 525 32.34 27.01 55.80
CA GLU A 525 33.53 27.48 56.52
C GLU A 525 34.43 26.32 56.98
N LYS A 526 33.85 25.23 57.49
CA LYS A 526 34.58 24.02 57.90
C LYS A 526 35.43 23.44 56.77
N PHE A 527 34.88 23.39 55.56
CA PHE A 527 35.54 22.80 54.39
C PHE A 527 36.26 23.82 53.51
N GLY A 528 36.31 25.10 53.91
CA GLY A 528 36.96 26.17 53.16
C GLY A 528 36.35 26.43 51.78
N LEU A 529 35.04 26.22 51.63
CA LEU A 529 34.32 26.34 50.35
C LEU A 529 33.95 27.81 50.08
N HIS A 530 34.09 28.26 48.83
CA HIS A 530 33.51 29.52 48.37
C HIS A 530 31.98 29.37 48.28
N TYR A 531 31.21 30.29 48.85
CA TYR A 531 29.75 30.20 48.88
C TYR A 531 29.03 31.53 48.66
N GLU A 532 27.80 31.45 48.15
CA GLU A 532 26.85 32.55 47.97
C GLU A 532 25.49 32.17 48.57
N TYR A 533 24.68 33.13 49.03
CA TYR A 533 23.32 32.83 49.47
C TYR A 533 22.33 32.70 48.30
N ASN A 534 21.41 31.74 48.42
CA ASN A 534 20.28 31.58 47.52
C ASN A 534 19.43 32.87 47.53
N GLY A 535 19.47 33.65 46.44
CA GLY A 535 18.67 34.88 46.31
C GLY A 535 19.45 36.20 46.24
N GLY A 536 20.79 36.18 46.33
CA GLY A 536 21.61 37.35 45.96
C GLY A 536 21.68 38.50 46.96
N GLU A 537 21.36 38.29 48.23
CA GLU A 537 21.69 39.26 49.28
C GLU A 537 23.07 38.92 49.88
N GLN A 538 23.98 39.89 49.76
CA GLN A 538 25.39 39.86 50.17
C GLN A 538 25.58 39.87 51.68
#